data_AF-A0ABD2N0K8-F1
#
_entry.id   AF-A0ABD2N0K8-F1
#
_cell.length_a   1.000
_cell.length_b   1.000
_cell.length_c   1.000
_cell.angle_alpha   90.00
_cell.angle_beta   90.00
_cell.angle_gamma   90.00
#
_symmetry.space_group_name_H-M   'P 1'
#
loop_
_entity.id
_entity.type
_entity.pdbx_description
1 polymer ?
#
loop_
_entity_poly.entity_id
_entity_poly.type
_entity_poly.pdbx_seq_one_letter_code
_entity_poly.pdbx_strand_id
1 'polypeptide(L)'
;METEIGNYMLKHWNNCDNTTRCLEDVYENPNKAISIEKKYIDYLLMSGKEDGVSPIYCVGPEIISYPIVMIMRKTLSTHEKIDALIGRITASGLIDKWLSFYNGTTNEFFKPEESGKMLKFTNLKPMFLSMGIGNVLLCFIFVMELIYNHFIPS
;
A
#
# COMPACT_ATOMS: atom_id res chain seq x y z
N MET A 1 -26.20 -13.02 26.00
CA MET A 1 -25.62 -11.88 25.27
C MET A 1 -24.91 -12.34 24.00
N GLU A 2 -23.99 -13.31 24.05
CA GLU A 2 -23.35 -13.88 22.83
C GLU A 2 -24.35 -14.50 21.83
N THR A 3 -25.42 -15.13 22.33
CA THR A 3 -26.47 -15.74 21.50
C THR A 3 -27.37 -14.74 20.76
N GLU A 4 -27.58 -13.54 21.33
CA GLU A 4 -28.41 -12.50 20.71
C GLU A 4 -27.67 -11.77 19.58
N ILE A 5 -26.37 -11.54 19.76
CA ILE A 5 -25.50 -10.93 18.74
C ILE A 5 -25.37 -11.89 17.54
N GLY A 6 -25.18 -13.18 17.78
CA GLY A 6 -25.11 -14.18 16.71
C GLY A 6 -26.37 -14.22 15.84
N ASN A 7 -27.56 -14.22 16.48
CA ASN A 7 -28.83 -14.18 15.75
C ASN A 7 -29.05 -12.88 14.99
N TYR A 8 -28.61 -11.74 15.54
CA TYR A 8 -28.65 -10.46 14.84
C TYR A 8 -27.74 -10.45 13.60
N MET A 9 -26.52 -10.98 13.72
CA MET A 9 -25.57 -11.11 12.61
C MET A 9 -26.10 -12.01 11.51
N LEU A 10 -26.62 -13.19 11.86
CA LEU A 10 -27.18 -14.14 10.88
C LEU A 10 -28.39 -13.56 10.13
N LYS A 11 -29.21 -12.73 10.79
CA LYS A 11 -30.37 -12.08 10.16
C LYS A 11 -29.98 -11.01 9.13
N HIS A 12 -28.81 -10.38 9.30
CA HIS A 12 -28.30 -9.33 8.40
C HIS A 12 -27.15 -9.83 7.53
N TRP A 13 -26.83 -11.13 7.58
CA TRP A 13 -25.83 -11.74 6.73
C TRP A 13 -26.35 -11.80 5.30
N ASN A 14 -25.62 -11.17 4.39
CA ASN A 14 -25.87 -11.25 2.97
C ASN A 14 -24.66 -11.87 2.28
N ASN A 15 -24.93 -12.81 1.38
CA ASN A 15 -23.90 -13.37 0.52
C ASN A 15 -23.43 -12.31 -0.47
N CYS A 16 -22.12 -12.24 -0.64
CA CYS A 16 -21.47 -11.37 -1.59
C CYS A 16 -21.06 -12.19 -2.83
N ASP A 17 -21.72 -11.96 -3.97
CA ASP A 17 -21.40 -12.68 -5.21
C ASP A 17 -20.12 -12.16 -5.89
N ASN A 18 -19.72 -10.92 -5.59
CA ASN A 18 -18.53 -10.28 -6.15
C ASN A 18 -17.78 -9.52 -5.06
N THR A 19 -16.65 -10.09 -4.64
CA THR A 19 -15.80 -9.55 -3.57
C THR A 19 -15.38 -8.11 -3.82
N THR A 20 -15.06 -7.73 -5.06
CA THR A 20 -14.65 -6.37 -5.41
C THR A 20 -15.77 -5.37 -5.14
N ARG A 21 -16.97 -5.68 -5.61
CA ARG A 21 -18.15 -4.80 -5.41
C ARG A 21 -18.52 -4.65 -3.94
N CYS A 22 -18.41 -5.72 -3.16
CA CYS A 22 -18.70 -5.64 -1.73
C CYS A 22 -17.60 -4.88 -0.96
N LEU A 23 -16.35 -4.95 -1.42
CA LEU A 23 -15.27 -4.17 -0.85
C LEU A 23 -15.48 -2.67 -1.12
N GLU A 24 -15.91 -2.29 -2.33
CA GLU A 24 -16.32 -0.93 -2.67
C GLU A 24 -17.51 -0.48 -1.80
N ASP A 25 -18.51 -1.34 -1.62
CA ASP A 25 -19.68 -1.03 -0.79
C ASP A 25 -19.31 -0.83 0.70
N VAL A 26 -18.36 -1.61 1.23
CA VAL A 26 -17.80 -1.42 2.58
C VAL A 26 -16.96 -0.14 2.65
N TYR A 27 -16.23 0.17 1.59
CA TYR A 27 -15.44 1.40 1.51
C TYR A 27 -16.31 2.65 1.52
N GLU A 28 -17.43 2.64 0.79
CA GLU A 28 -18.39 3.75 0.74
C GLU A 28 -19.26 3.85 2.01
N ASN A 29 -19.50 2.73 2.70
CA ASN A 29 -20.41 2.67 3.85
C ASN A 29 -19.70 2.22 5.14
N PRO A 30 -19.39 3.14 6.08
CA PRO A 30 -18.64 2.82 7.30
C PRO A 30 -19.37 1.89 8.29
N ASN A 31 -20.67 1.65 8.08
CA ASN A 31 -21.49 0.77 8.91
C ASN A 31 -21.55 -0.68 8.41
N LYS A 32 -20.78 -1.02 7.37
CA LYS A 32 -20.71 -2.37 6.80
C LYS A 32 -19.37 -3.00 7.12
N ALA A 33 -19.37 -4.32 7.24
CA ALA A 33 -18.17 -5.11 7.42
C ALA A 33 -18.23 -6.32 6.48
N ILE A 34 -17.06 -6.78 6.04
CA ILE A 34 -16.94 -7.98 5.21
C ILE A 34 -15.99 -8.97 5.88
N SER A 35 -16.34 -10.25 5.82
CA SER A 35 -15.45 -11.35 6.18
C SER A 35 -14.85 -11.91 4.91
N ILE A 36 -13.53 -11.85 4.79
CA ILE A 36 -12.77 -12.31 3.63
C ILE A 36 -11.50 -13.02 4.09
N GLU A 37 -10.89 -13.75 3.17
CA GLU A 37 -9.64 -14.46 3.45
C GLU A 37 -8.53 -13.48 3.84
N LYS A 38 -7.80 -13.81 4.90
CA LYS A 38 -6.71 -13.00 5.43
C LYS A 38 -5.65 -12.66 4.37
N LYS A 39 -5.28 -13.62 3.52
CA LYS A 39 -4.30 -13.37 2.45
C LYS A 39 -4.77 -12.34 1.43
N TYR A 40 -6.08 -12.27 1.17
CA TYR A 40 -6.66 -11.28 0.28
C TYR A 40 -6.64 -9.88 0.92
N ILE A 41 -6.93 -9.79 2.22
CA ILE A 41 -6.73 -8.56 3.01
C ILE A 41 -5.27 -8.11 2.96
N ASP A 42 -4.33 -9.01 3.24
CA ASP A 42 -2.91 -8.69 3.28
C ASP A 42 -2.46 -8.10 1.93
N TYR A 43 -2.93 -8.67 0.83
CA TYR A 43 -2.70 -8.13 -0.52
C TYR A 43 -3.29 -6.73 -0.70
N LEU A 44 -4.55 -6.50 -0.30
CA LEU A 44 -5.20 -5.21 -0.41
C LEU A 44 -4.48 -4.13 0.41
N LEU A 45 -4.11 -4.44 1.65
CA LEU A 45 -3.37 -3.54 2.55
C LEU A 45 -1.95 -3.23 2.03
N MET A 46 -1.35 -4.14 1.27
CA MET A 46 -0.08 -3.87 0.59
C MET A 46 -0.27 -2.92 -0.60
N SER A 47 -1.34 -3.10 -1.38
CA SER A 47 -1.63 -2.25 -2.56
C SER A 47 -2.13 -0.84 -2.22
N GLY A 48 -2.85 -0.66 -1.11
CA GLY A 48 -3.49 0.61 -0.73
C GLY A 48 -2.57 1.61 -0.01
N LYS A 49 -1.26 1.38 0.05
CA LYS A 49 -0.31 2.24 0.79
C LYS A 49 0.17 3.48 0.04
N GLU A 50 -0.16 3.63 -1.25
CA GLU A 50 0.33 4.76 -2.05
C GLU A 50 -0.13 6.13 -1.52
N ASP A 51 -1.32 6.21 -0.95
CA ASP A 51 -1.94 7.49 -0.52
C ASP A 51 -1.94 7.72 1.01
N GLY A 52 -1.22 6.89 1.77
CA GLY A 52 -0.97 7.13 3.21
C GLY A 52 -2.16 6.94 4.16
N VAL A 53 -3.35 6.63 3.67
CA VAL A 53 -4.52 6.29 4.50
C VAL A 53 -5.24 5.09 3.87
N SER A 54 -5.00 3.89 4.40
CA SER A 54 -5.85 2.74 4.05
C SER A 54 -7.20 2.91 4.76
N PRO A 55 -8.30 3.03 4.03
CA PRO A 55 -9.63 3.22 4.60
C PRO A 55 -10.21 1.92 5.18
N ILE A 56 -9.60 0.79 4.83
CA ILE A 56 -10.00 -0.54 5.30
C ILE A 56 -9.20 -0.86 6.55
N TYR A 57 -9.90 -1.10 7.65
CA TYR A 57 -9.36 -1.58 8.92
C TYR A 57 -9.85 -3.00 9.21
N CYS A 58 -8.96 -3.84 9.71
CA CYS A 58 -9.30 -5.20 10.11
C CYS A 58 -9.74 -5.20 11.57
N VAL A 59 -10.92 -5.76 11.84
CA VAL A 59 -11.47 -5.85 13.19
C VAL A 59 -11.24 -7.26 13.74
N GLY A 60 -10.35 -7.35 14.73
CA GLY A 60 -10.18 -8.56 15.53
C GLY A 60 -9.22 -9.61 14.92
N PRO A 61 -8.96 -10.69 15.70
CA PRO A 61 -8.11 -11.79 15.26
C PRO A 61 -8.80 -12.65 14.20
N GLU A 62 -8.01 -13.48 13.52
CA GLU A 62 -8.48 -14.48 12.56
C GLU A 62 -9.56 -15.37 13.20
N ILE A 63 -10.77 -15.34 12.64
CA ILE A 63 -11.93 -16.06 13.20
C ILE A 63 -11.83 -17.56 12.90
N ILE A 64 -11.32 -17.91 11.71
CA ILE A 64 -11.18 -19.28 11.23
C ILE A 64 -9.87 -19.39 10.45
N SER A 65 -9.09 -20.43 10.76
CA SER A 65 -7.91 -20.79 9.98
C SER A 65 -8.11 -22.14 9.32
N TYR A 66 -7.82 -22.23 8.02
CA TYR A 66 -7.90 -23.47 7.25
C TYR A 66 -6.67 -23.64 6.36
N PRO A 67 -6.18 -24.87 6.18
CA PRO A 67 -5.11 -25.13 5.24
C PRO A 67 -5.60 -24.97 3.79
N ILE A 68 -4.76 -24.38 2.95
CA ILE A 68 -4.96 -24.43 1.49
C ILE A 68 -4.58 -25.83 1.03
N VAL A 69 -5.53 -26.59 0.50
CA VAL A 69 -5.32 -27.97 0.05
C VAL A 69 -5.56 -28.10 -1.45
N MET A 70 -4.74 -28.90 -2.10
CA MET A 70 -4.96 -29.27 -3.49
C MET A 70 -5.83 -30.52 -3.55
N ILE A 71 -7.07 -30.37 -4.01
CA ILE A 71 -7.99 -31.50 -4.13
C ILE A 71 -7.74 -32.22 -5.45
N MET A 72 -7.46 -33.52 -5.37
CA MET A 72 -7.24 -34.38 -6.54
C MET A 72 -8.22 -35.55 -6.58
N ARG A 73 -8.38 -36.14 -7.77
CA ARG A 73 -9.16 -37.37 -7.94
C ARG A 73 -8.50 -38.51 -7.17
N LYS A 74 -9.28 -39.22 -6.34
CA LYS A 74 -8.81 -40.31 -5.47
C LYS A 74 -7.98 -41.40 -6.16
N THR A 75 -8.25 -41.68 -7.43
CA THR A 75 -7.57 -42.76 -8.19
C THR A 75 -6.38 -42.28 -9.02
N LEU A 76 -5.91 -41.06 -8.80
CA LEU A 76 -4.77 -40.52 -9.53
C LEU A 76 -3.47 -41.07 -8.92
N SER A 77 -2.78 -41.93 -9.65
CA SER A 77 -1.52 -42.55 -9.21
C SER A 77 -0.37 -41.55 -8.98
N THR A 78 -0.53 -40.29 -9.39
CA THR A 78 0.45 -39.23 -9.17
C THR A 78 0.28 -38.51 -7.84
N HIS A 79 -0.75 -38.81 -7.04
CA HIS A 79 -0.99 -38.15 -5.75
C HIS A 79 0.25 -38.21 -4.85
N GLU A 80 0.80 -39.40 -4.63
CA GLU A 80 2.00 -39.61 -3.81
C GLU A 80 3.22 -38.83 -4.35
N LYS A 81 3.34 -38.75 -5.68
CA LYS A 81 4.43 -38.00 -6.33
C LYS A 81 4.27 -36.50 -6.12
N ILE A 82 3.05 -35.98 -6.17
CA ILE A 82 2.77 -34.56 -5.97
C ILE A 82 2.92 -34.20 -4.49
N ASP A 83 2.47 -35.04 -3.56
CA ASP A 83 2.71 -34.83 -2.13
C ASP A 83 4.20 -34.82 -1.80
N ALA A 84 4.96 -35.76 -2.35
CA ALA A 84 6.42 -35.78 -2.19
C ALA A 84 7.08 -34.53 -2.77
N LEU A 85 6.59 -34.03 -3.91
CA LEU A 85 7.07 -32.80 -4.53
C LEU A 85 6.74 -31.58 -3.67
N ILE A 86 5.49 -31.45 -3.22
CA ILE A 86 5.05 -30.38 -2.32
C ILE A 86 5.90 -30.42 -1.05
N GLY A 87 6.07 -31.59 -0.42
CA GLY A 87 6.90 -31.75 0.77
C GLY A 87 8.35 -31.28 0.55
N ARG A 88 8.96 -31.61 -0.59
CA ARG A 88 10.32 -31.13 -0.94
C ARG A 88 10.36 -29.62 -1.16
N ILE A 89 9.36 -29.06 -1.84
CA ILE A 89 9.23 -27.62 -2.07
C ILE A 89 9.12 -26.88 -0.72
N THR A 90 8.24 -27.35 0.16
CA THR A 90 8.04 -26.75 1.49
C THR A 90 9.32 -26.87 2.33
N ALA A 91 9.94 -28.06 2.39
CA ALA A 91 11.15 -28.31 3.18
C ALA A 91 12.37 -27.53 2.68
N SER A 92 12.42 -27.21 1.38
CA SER A 92 13.48 -26.36 0.82
C SER A 92 13.34 -24.88 1.18
N GLY A 93 12.26 -24.47 1.84
CA GLY A 93 11.95 -23.05 2.11
C GLY A 93 11.57 -22.27 0.84
N LEU A 94 11.28 -22.95 -0.27
CA LEU A 94 10.94 -22.30 -1.52
C LEU A 94 9.62 -21.53 -1.40
N ILE A 95 8.67 -22.01 -0.59
CA ILE A 95 7.43 -21.29 -0.29
C ILE A 95 7.72 -19.99 0.45
N ASP A 96 8.59 -20.01 1.46
CA ASP A 96 8.97 -18.80 2.22
C ASP A 96 9.71 -17.79 1.34
N LYS A 97 10.60 -18.28 0.47
CA LYS A 97 11.27 -17.44 -0.54
C LYS A 97 10.28 -16.84 -1.53
N TRP A 98 9.28 -17.60 -1.96
CA TRP A 98 8.27 -17.14 -2.91
C TRP A 98 7.31 -16.12 -2.28
N LEU A 99 6.89 -16.35 -1.02
CA LEU A 99 6.13 -15.39 -0.23
C LEU A 99 6.94 -14.11 0.03
N SER A 100 8.22 -14.23 0.35
CA SER A 100 9.12 -13.10 0.50
C SER A 100 9.27 -12.33 -0.82
N PHE A 101 9.35 -13.02 -1.97
CA PHE A 101 9.36 -12.36 -3.27
C PHE A 101 8.02 -11.69 -3.59
N TYR A 102 6.88 -12.32 -3.29
CA TYR A 102 5.56 -11.73 -3.51
C TYR A 102 5.34 -10.48 -2.66
N ASN A 103 5.63 -10.58 -1.36
CA ASN A 103 5.58 -9.46 -0.42
C ASN A 103 6.68 -8.41 -0.71
N GLY A 104 7.80 -8.86 -1.27
CA GLY A 104 8.96 -8.04 -1.60
C GLY A 104 8.78 -7.27 -2.90
N THR A 105 8.17 -7.87 -3.93
CA THR A 105 7.86 -7.21 -5.21
C THR A 105 6.70 -6.25 -5.09
N THR A 106 5.69 -6.51 -4.27
CA THR A 106 4.71 -5.48 -3.90
C THR A 106 5.36 -4.36 -3.09
N ASN A 107 6.39 -4.64 -2.29
CA ASN A 107 7.18 -3.59 -1.65
C ASN A 107 8.33 -3.04 -2.52
N GLU A 108 8.64 -3.57 -3.71
CA GLU A 108 9.78 -3.13 -4.56
C GLU A 108 9.33 -2.45 -5.85
N PHE A 109 8.12 -2.75 -6.33
CA PHE A 109 7.42 -1.90 -7.29
C PHE A 109 6.80 -0.66 -6.62
N PHE A 110 6.50 -0.73 -5.31
CA PHE A 110 5.99 0.40 -4.51
C PHE A 110 6.94 0.88 -3.40
N LYS A 111 8.13 0.29 -3.26
CA LYS A 111 9.24 1.12 -2.78
C LYS A 111 9.33 2.17 -3.87
N PRO A 112 9.18 3.47 -3.59
CA PRO A 112 9.90 4.41 -4.43
C PRO A 112 11.30 3.81 -4.45
N GLU A 113 11.73 3.45 -5.65
CA GLU A 113 13.11 3.28 -5.99
C GLU A 113 13.89 4.18 -5.01
N GLU A 114 14.99 3.69 -4.43
CA GLU A 114 16.07 4.61 -4.10
C GLU A 114 16.59 5.21 -5.43
N SER A 115 15.69 5.81 -6.22
CA SER A 115 15.88 6.84 -7.21
C SER A 115 16.67 7.88 -6.44
N GLY A 116 17.98 7.86 -6.71
CA GLY A 116 18.97 8.59 -5.96
C GLY A 116 18.43 9.95 -5.60
N LYS A 117 18.08 10.13 -4.32
CA LYS A 117 17.51 11.37 -3.74
C LYS A 117 16.74 12.19 -4.78
N MET A 118 15.65 11.66 -5.33
CA MET A 118 14.82 12.44 -6.26
C MET A 118 14.45 13.76 -5.55
N LEU A 119 14.89 14.87 -6.16
CA LEU A 119 15.04 16.14 -5.48
C LEU A 119 13.66 16.75 -5.23
N LYS A 120 13.08 16.48 -4.05
CA LYS A 120 11.74 16.96 -3.68
C LYS A 120 11.70 18.49 -3.72
N PHE A 121 10.64 19.06 -4.31
CA PHE A 121 10.43 20.51 -4.42
C PHE A 121 10.54 21.24 -3.07
N THR A 122 10.21 20.55 -1.98
CA THR A 122 10.37 21.03 -0.60
C THR A 122 11.83 21.37 -0.25
N ASN A 123 12.80 20.61 -0.76
CA ASN A 123 14.24 20.85 -0.53
C ASN A 123 14.80 22.00 -1.40
N LEU A 124 14.08 22.39 -2.45
CA LEU A 124 14.44 23.53 -3.32
C LEU A 124 13.93 24.87 -2.79
N LYS A 125 12.93 24.87 -1.90
CA LYS A 125 12.39 26.10 -1.28
C LYS A 125 13.47 27.03 -0.69
N PRO A 126 14.44 26.55 0.12
CA PRO A 126 15.49 27.44 0.64
C PRO A 126 16.39 28.01 -0.47
N MET A 127 16.61 27.27 -1.55
CA MET A 127 17.41 27.73 -2.70
C MET A 127 16.67 28.82 -3.49
N PHE A 128 15.37 28.67 -3.73
CA PHE A 128 14.57 29.73 -4.36
C PHE A 128 14.44 30.96 -3.46
N LEU A 129 14.35 30.77 -2.15
CA LEU A 129 14.31 31.89 -1.19
C LEU A 129 15.62 32.68 -1.21
N SER A 130 16.77 32.01 -1.15
CA SER A 130 18.08 32.68 -1.19
C SER A 130 18.31 33.41 -2.51
N MET A 131 17.91 32.79 -3.63
CA MET A 131 17.97 33.42 -4.96
C MET A 131 17.04 34.64 -5.06
N GLY A 132 15.84 34.57 -4.47
CA GLY A 132 14.91 35.70 -4.43
C GLY A 132 15.47 36.89 -3.67
N ILE A 133 16.04 36.65 -2.48
CA ILE A 133 16.69 37.70 -1.67
C ILE A 133 17.86 38.34 -2.43
N GLY A 134 18.69 37.52 -3.10
CA GLY A 134 19.80 38.01 -3.91
C GLY A 134 19.34 38.94 -5.04
N ASN A 135 18.27 38.60 -5.75
CA ASN A 135 17.73 39.44 -6.81
C ASN A 135 17.16 40.77 -6.29
N VAL A 136 16.50 40.77 -5.13
CA VAL A 136 15.99 42.02 -4.53
C VAL A 136 17.13 42.97 -4.16
N LEU A 137 18.21 42.44 -3.57
CA LEU A 137 19.39 43.23 -3.23
C LEU A 137 20.07 43.81 -4.48
N LEU A 138 20.20 43.02 -5.55
CA LEU A 138 20.76 43.50 -6.81
C LEU A 138 19.91 44.61 -7.45
N CYS A 139 18.58 44.45 -7.47
CA CYS A 139 17.68 45.51 -7.94
C CYS A 139 17.86 46.80 -7.12
N PHE A 140 18.01 46.69 -5.80
CA PHE A 140 18.22 47.85 -4.94
C PHE A 140 19.54 48.58 -5.25
N ILE A 141 20.63 47.84 -5.39
CA ILE A 141 21.95 48.40 -5.75
C ILE A 141 21.87 49.08 -7.13
N PHE A 142 21.23 48.42 -8.10
CA PHE A 142 21.07 48.97 -9.46
C PHE A 142 20.28 50.28 -9.47
N VAL A 143 19.20 50.37 -8.70
CA VAL A 143 18.44 51.63 -8.57
C VAL A 143 19.28 52.72 -7.91
N MET A 144 20.05 52.39 -6.87
CA MET A 144 20.96 53.34 -6.23
C MET A 144 22.04 53.83 -7.19
N GLU A 145 22.60 52.95 -8.01
CA GLU A 145 23.59 53.29 -9.02
C GLU A 145 23.00 54.20 -10.11
N LEU A 146 21.78 53.91 -10.58
CA LEU A 146 21.08 54.78 -11.52
C LEU A 146 20.84 56.18 -10.95
N ILE A 147 20.43 56.27 -9.68
CA ILE A 147 20.27 57.55 -9.00
C ILE A 147 21.63 58.26 -8.90
N TYR A 148 22.67 57.56 -8.45
CA TYR A 148 24.00 58.12 -8.30
C TYR A 148 24.55 58.66 -9.63
N ASN A 149 24.48 57.87 -10.71
CA ASN A 149 24.93 58.27 -12.05
C ASN A 149 24.07 59.39 -12.64
N HIS A 150 22.79 59.49 -12.27
CA HIS A 150 21.95 60.61 -12.71
C HIS A 150 22.28 61.93 -11.98
N PHE A 151 22.61 61.87 -10.69
CA PHE A 151 22.90 63.05 -9.87
C PHE A 151 24.36 63.51 -9.96
N ILE A 152 25.30 62.63 -10.31
CA ILE A 152 26.71 62.95 -10.52
C ILE A 152 27.08 62.59 -11.96
N PRO A 153 26.75 63.45 -12.94
CA PRO A 153 27.25 63.30 -14.29
C PRO A 153 28.75 63.61 -14.28
N SER A 154 29.56 62.58 -14.54
CA SER A 154 30.95 62.75 -14.96
C SER A 154 31.02 63.40 -16.34
#